data_AF-A0A537FC56-F1
#
_entry.id   AF-A0A537FC56-F1
#
_cell.length_a   1.000
_cell.length_b   1.000
_cell.length_c   1.000
_cell.angle_alpha   90.00
_cell.angle_beta   90.00
_cell.angle_gamma   90.00
#
_symmetry.space_group_name_H-M   'P 1'
#
loop_
_entity.id
_entity.type
_entity.pdbx_description
1 polymer ?
#
loop_
_entity_poly.entity_id
_entity_poly.type
_entity_poly.pdbx_seq_one_letter_code
_entity_poly.pdbx_strand_id
1 'polypeptide(L)'
;MLRGKSVSPSDVVTQLNQLYDDYWEFILKEYPLNATYLGDHRYDGSLEDASEDAFHRRVGQSKKYLDHLRNIKKPSSKPELLNYELFERELEDNLEAAKFRPYLTPMTQQSGLQIDIPELVTYHPFGSLSDFENFSSRLRAFPRLVDQVIQSMRSGIRAKIVLARVTAEKIIPQLEANVVQDPKKLELYKAIENIPSEIGSTDALRIRNNIEEAIRQMVVPAFEKLLAFFKEEYLSACRTDVGIWSLPDGTERYAYTVKHYTTTNLSPNEIHELGLKELSRIHSEMREIVHRIGFKGSLQEFIASLRKDRSHYNTSASELLSGFKKILEQMAKKLPLLFGRLPKAKYGFREIEPFRAEAAPDAYYYRPPEDGSRPAYFYVNTFRPEQRPKYTMEVLAYHEAVPGHHL
;
A
#
# COMPACT_ATOMS: atom_id res chain seq x y z
N MET A 1 28.05 2.89 -48.86
CA MET A 1 26.63 2.98 -48.47
C MET A 1 26.26 1.74 -47.66
N LEU A 2 26.34 1.83 -46.33
CA LEU A 2 25.83 0.79 -45.44
C LEU A 2 24.31 0.95 -45.39
N ARG A 3 23.58 0.06 -46.09
CA ARG A 3 22.14 -0.07 -45.92
C ARG A 3 21.89 -0.49 -44.48
N GLY A 4 21.40 0.44 -43.65
CA GLY A 4 20.90 0.10 -42.31
C GLY A 4 19.88 -1.01 -42.45
N LYS A 5 20.13 -2.15 -41.79
CA LYS A 5 19.17 -3.26 -41.75
C LYS A 5 17.84 -2.70 -41.28
N SER A 6 16.80 -2.82 -42.10
CA SER A 6 15.43 -2.49 -41.70
C SER A 6 15.05 -3.41 -40.54
N VAL A 7 14.94 -2.86 -39.34
CA VAL A 7 14.47 -3.58 -38.16
C VAL A 7 13.02 -4.01 -38.43
N SER A 8 12.75 -5.31 -38.38
CA SER A 8 11.39 -5.81 -38.62
C SER A 8 10.48 -5.46 -37.43
N PRO A 9 9.15 -5.38 -37.61
CA PRO A 9 8.23 -5.18 -36.49
C PRO A 9 8.37 -6.24 -35.39
N SER A 10 8.73 -7.48 -35.75
CA SER A 10 9.03 -8.56 -34.80
C SER A 10 10.24 -8.23 -33.94
N ASP A 11 11.31 -7.68 -34.52
CA ASP A 11 12.53 -7.34 -33.79
C ASP A 11 12.34 -6.18 -32.81
N VAL A 12 11.42 -5.25 -33.10
CA VAL A 12 11.05 -4.15 -32.19
C VAL A 12 10.35 -4.70 -30.96
N VAL A 13 9.34 -5.57 -31.16
CA VAL A 13 8.58 -6.16 -30.03
C VAL A 13 9.50 -7.01 -29.15
N THR A 14 10.42 -7.77 -29.74
CA THR A 14 11.40 -8.54 -28.97
C THR A 14 12.31 -7.65 -28.12
N GLN A 15 12.80 -6.53 -28.66
CA GLN A 15 13.61 -5.58 -27.89
C GLN A 15 12.83 -4.91 -26.76
N LEU A 16 11.58 -4.54 -27.01
CA LEU A 16 10.70 -3.95 -25.98
C LEU A 16 10.41 -4.94 -24.86
N ASN A 17 10.04 -6.18 -25.19
CA ASN A 17 9.75 -7.20 -24.19
C ASN A 17 10.99 -7.50 -23.33
N GLN A 18 12.17 -7.63 -23.94
CA GLN A 18 13.41 -7.80 -23.18
C GLN A 18 13.66 -6.61 -22.24
N LEU A 19 13.39 -5.38 -22.68
CA LEU A 19 13.55 -4.19 -21.85
C LEU A 19 12.59 -4.18 -20.66
N TYR A 20 11.33 -4.58 -20.88
CA TYR A 20 10.33 -4.68 -19.82
C TYR A 20 10.72 -5.76 -18.80
N ASP A 21 11.15 -6.93 -19.27
CA ASP A 21 11.62 -8.03 -18.42
C ASP A 21 12.84 -7.61 -17.59
N ASP A 22 13.83 -6.96 -18.22
CA ASP A 22 15.04 -6.46 -17.54
C ASP A 22 14.70 -5.42 -16.46
N TYR A 23 13.72 -4.54 -16.72
CA TYR A 23 13.25 -3.57 -15.72
C TYR A 23 12.50 -4.25 -14.59
N TRP A 24 11.63 -5.21 -14.91
CA TRP A 24 10.86 -5.96 -13.92
C TRP A 24 11.78 -6.72 -12.96
N GLU A 25 12.78 -7.43 -13.48
CA GLU A 25 13.81 -8.11 -12.69
C GLU A 25 14.60 -7.15 -11.80
N PHE A 26 14.92 -5.96 -12.31
CA PHE A 26 15.56 -4.90 -11.53
C PHE A 26 14.68 -4.44 -10.36
N ILE A 27 13.38 -4.19 -10.60
CA ILE A 27 12.43 -3.76 -9.56
C ILE A 27 12.26 -4.85 -8.49
N LEU A 28 12.04 -6.11 -8.88
CA LEU A 28 11.88 -7.22 -7.93
C LEU A 28 13.10 -7.38 -7.01
N LYS A 29 14.30 -7.23 -7.58
CA LYS A 29 15.54 -7.32 -6.81
C LYS A 29 15.75 -6.13 -5.87
N GLU A 30 15.43 -4.91 -6.29
CA GLU A 30 15.60 -3.69 -5.49
C GLU A 30 14.51 -3.52 -4.42
N TYR A 31 13.35 -4.16 -4.59
CA TYR A 31 12.22 -4.14 -3.65
C TYR A 31 11.79 -5.57 -3.22
N PRO A 32 12.62 -6.30 -2.43
CA PRO A 32 12.35 -7.68 -2.06
C PRO A 32 11.04 -7.94 -1.31
N LEU A 33 10.55 -7.00 -0.50
CA LEU A 33 9.27 -7.18 0.19
C LEU A 33 8.11 -7.12 -0.80
N ASN A 34 8.19 -6.23 -1.79
CA ASN A 34 7.22 -6.15 -2.87
C ASN A 34 7.29 -7.40 -3.77
N ALA A 35 8.48 -7.94 -4.03
CA ALA A 35 8.63 -9.20 -4.75
C ALA A 35 7.86 -10.34 -4.05
N THR A 36 8.08 -10.53 -2.74
CA THR A 36 7.31 -11.52 -1.96
C THR A 36 5.81 -11.25 -2.01
N TYR A 37 5.39 -9.99 -1.86
CA TYR A 37 3.98 -9.60 -1.89
C TYR A 37 3.28 -10.00 -3.20
N LEU A 38 4.00 -9.95 -4.32
CA LEU A 38 3.56 -10.30 -5.66
C LEU A 38 3.65 -11.81 -5.97
N GLY A 39 4.24 -12.61 -5.06
CA GLY A 39 4.44 -14.06 -5.23
C GLY A 39 5.79 -14.44 -5.85
N ASP A 40 6.73 -13.50 -5.93
CA ASP A 40 8.11 -13.81 -6.33
C ASP A 40 9.00 -14.05 -5.10
N HIS A 41 9.31 -15.32 -4.88
CA HIS A 41 10.01 -15.78 -3.68
C HIS A 41 11.53 -15.85 -3.83
N ARG A 42 12.12 -15.36 -4.94
CA ARG A 42 13.57 -15.40 -5.18
C ARG A 42 14.39 -14.53 -4.20
N TYR A 43 13.76 -13.53 -3.59
CA TYR A 43 14.41 -12.53 -2.72
C TYR A 43 13.89 -12.57 -1.26
N ASP A 44 13.25 -13.68 -0.87
CA ASP A 44 12.57 -13.83 0.42
C ASP A 44 13.47 -13.69 1.66
N GLY A 45 14.77 -13.90 1.51
CA GLY A 45 15.75 -13.71 2.59
C GLY A 45 16.27 -12.29 2.77
N SER A 46 15.83 -11.33 1.94
CA SER A 46 16.38 -9.97 1.88
C SER A 46 15.36 -8.90 2.28
N LEU A 47 15.89 -7.79 2.81
CA LEU A 47 15.20 -6.51 2.96
C LEU A 47 15.84 -5.47 2.04
N GLU A 48 15.06 -4.45 1.67
CA GLU A 48 15.51 -3.33 0.85
C GLU A 48 16.75 -2.63 1.42
N ASP A 49 17.47 -1.96 0.53
CA ASP A 49 18.42 -0.91 0.88
C ASP A 49 17.69 0.44 0.83
N ALA A 50 17.44 1.05 2.00
CA ALA A 50 16.73 2.32 2.14
C ALA A 50 17.68 3.53 2.24
N SER A 51 18.96 3.32 1.92
CA SER A 51 19.95 4.39 1.91
C SER A 51 19.71 5.40 0.79
N GLU A 52 20.23 6.61 1.00
CA GLU A 52 20.26 7.65 -0.03
C GLU A 52 21.02 7.21 -1.29
N ASP A 53 22.13 6.48 -1.14
CA ASP A 53 22.91 5.96 -2.26
C ASP A 53 22.09 4.97 -3.09
N ALA A 54 21.31 4.09 -2.45
CA ALA A 54 20.41 3.18 -3.14
C ALA A 54 19.32 3.91 -3.91
N PHE A 55 18.73 4.95 -3.31
CA PHE A 55 17.75 5.80 -4.00
C PHE A 55 18.36 6.42 -5.27
N HIS A 56 19.53 7.06 -5.19
CA HIS A 56 20.18 7.68 -6.35
C HIS A 56 20.61 6.64 -7.40
N ARG A 57 21.06 5.45 -6.97
CA ARG A 57 21.36 4.33 -7.87
C ARG A 57 20.11 3.91 -8.65
N ARG A 58 18.96 3.76 -7.98
CA ARG A 58 17.69 3.40 -8.62
C ARG A 58 17.22 4.45 -9.61
N VAL A 59 17.26 5.73 -9.24
CA VAL A 59 16.93 6.85 -10.14
C VAL A 59 17.85 6.86 -11.37
N GLY A 60 19.16 6.68 -11.17
CA GLY A 60 20.12 6.58 -12.27
C GLY A 60 19.85 5.40 -13.20
N GLN A 61 19.38 4.27 -12.66
CA GLN A 61 19.01 3.10 -13.45
C GLN A 61 17.69 3.31 -14.21
N SER A 62 16.65 3.87 -13.58
CA SER A 62 15.39 4.25 -14.26
C SER A 62 15.64 5.20 -15.44
N LYS A 63 16.57 6.15 -15.29
CA LYS A 63 16.98 7.02 -16.40
C LYS A 63 17.58 6.24 -17.58
N LYS A 64 18.45 5.27 -17.32
CA LYS A 64 19.03 4.42 -18.38
C LYS A 64 17.95 3.60 -19.10
N TYR A 65 16.96 3.08 -18.36
CA TYR A 65 15.82 2.39 -18.98
C TYR A 65 15.01 3.32 -19.89
N LEU A 66 14.75 4.56 -19.47
CA LEU A 66 14.03 5.54 -20.28
C LEU A 66 14.81 5.92 -21.54
N ASP A 67 16.11 6.15 -21.40
CA ASP A 67 17.00 6.44 -22.53
C ASP A 67 17.06 5.24 -23.50
N HIS A 68 17.08 4.00 -22.99
CA HIS A 68 17.03 2.80 -23.84
C HIS A 68 15.68 2.69 -24.56
N LEU A 69 14.56 2.86 -23.84
CA LEU A 69 13.21 2.82 -24.42
C LEU A 69 13.07 3.79 -25.59
N ARG A 70 13.50 5.05 -25.41
CA ARG A 70 13.43 6.10 -26.44
C ARG A 70 14.34 5.87 -27.65
N ASN A 71 15.36 5.02 -27.51
CA ASN A 71 16.20 4.59 -28.62
C ASN A 71 15.59 3.43 -29.42
N ILE A 72 14.61 2.72 -28.86
CA ILE A 72 13.84 1.69 -29.56
C ILE A 72 12.76 2.39 -30.41
N LYS A 73 12.59 1.95 -31.65
CA LYS A 73 11.55 2.50 -32.53
C LYS A 73 10.17 2.28 -31.92
N LYS A 74 9.40 3.36 -31.76
CA LYS A 74 8.01 3.30 -31.25
C LYS A 74 7.15 2.34 -32.09
N PRO A 75 6.45 1.38 -31.47
CA PRO A 75 5.67 0.38 -32.20
C PRO A 75 4.40 0.98 -32.80
N SER A 76 3.87 0.36 -33.87
CA SER A 76 2.70 0.86 -34.60
C SER A 76 1.39 0.14 -34.28
N SER A 77 1.44 -1.05 -33.65
CA SER A 77 0.25 -1.77 -33.24
C SER A 77 -0.30 -1.18 -31.93
N LYS A 78 -1.62 -1.10 -31.79
CA LYS A 78 -2.25 -0.48 -30.61
C LYS A 78 -1.83 -1.13 -29.27
N PRO A 79 -1.76 -2.47 -29.13
CA PRO A 79 -1.37 -3.09 -27.86
C PRO A 79 0.08 -2.77 -27.47
N GLU A 80 1.01 -2.87 -28.41
CA GLU A 80 2.43 -2.60 -28.16
C GLU A 80 2.69 -1.11 -27.92
N LEU A 81 1.96 -0.25 -28.64
CA LEU A 81 1.99 1.19 -28.43
C LEU A 81 1.52 1.56 -27.03
N LEU A 82 0.46 0.92 -26.53
CA LEU A 82 -0.02 1.13 -25.18
C LEU A 82 1.03 0.72 -24.14
N ASN A 83 1.63 -0.47 -24.27
CA ASN A 83 2.68 -0.93 -23.36
C ASN A 83 3.88 0.03 -23.35
N TYR A 84 4.32 0.47 -24.53
CA TYR A 84 5.39 1.45 -24.68
C TYR A 84 5.06 2.75 -23.94
N GLU A 85 3.86 3.30 -24.15
CA GLU A 85 3.45 4.60 -23.57
C GLU A 85 3.23 4.52 -22.05
N LEU A 86 2.70 3.40 -21.55
CA LEU A 86 2.58 3.17 -20.11
C LEU A 86 3.94 3.07 -19.44
N PHE A 87 4.87 2.34 -20.03
CA PHE A 87 6.22 2.20 -19.50
C PHE A 87 7.01 3.51 -19.56
N GLU A 88 6.91 4.26 -20.67
CA GLU A 88 7.50 5.60 -20.79
C GLU A 88 6.95 6.52 -19.69
N ARG A 89 5.63 6.54 -19.50
CA ARG A 89 4.98 7.33 -18.46
C ARG A 89 5.45 6.94 -17.06
N GLU A 90 5.55 5.65 -16.74
CA GLU A 90 6.02 5.18 -15.44
C GLU A 90 7.44 5.66 -15.13
N LEU A 91 8.35 5.52 -16.10
CA LEU A 91 9.75 5.96 -15.93
C LEU A 91 9.85 7.48 -15.81
N GLU A 92 9.13 8.24 -16.62
CA GLU A 92 9.09 9.71 -16.53
C GLU A 92 8.56 10.18 -15.18
N ASP A 93 7.47 9.57 -14.72
CA ASP A 93 6.84 9.88 -13.43
C ASP A 93 7.78 9.56 -12.27
N ASN A 94 8.44 8.40 -12.26
CA ASN A 94 9.45 8.04 -11.27
C ASN A 94 10.62 9.04 -11.22
N LEU A 95 11.09 9.50 -12.39
CA LEU A 95 12.17 10.49 -12.48
C LEU A 95 11.71 11.90 -12.05
N GLU A 96 10.45 12.26 -12.31
CA GLU A 96 9.86 13.51 -11.84
C GLU A 96 9.68 13.48 -10.31
N ALA A 97 9.14 12.39 -9.76
CA ALA A 97 9.03 12.13 -8.32
C ALA A 97 10.38 12.28 -7.61
N ALA A 98 11.46 11.82 -8.24
CA ALA A 98 12.77 11.81 -7.62
C ALA A 98 13.30 13.21 -7.26
N LYS A 99 12.90 14.25 -8.02
CA LYS A 99 13.20 15.66 -7.73
C LYS A 99 12.73 16.06 -6.32
N PHE A 100 11.63 15.46 -5.87
CA PHE A 100 10.99 15.73 -4.60
C PHE A 100 11.56 14.90 -3.44
N ARG A 101 12.52 14.00 -3.70
CA ARG A 101 13.25 13.23 -2.67
C ARG A 101 12.32 12.49 -1.69
N PRO A 102 11.40 11.64 -2.19
CA PRO A 102 10.40 10.96 -1.35
C PRO A 102 11.02 10.05 -0.26
N TYR A 103 12.25 9.56 -0.46
CA TYR A 103 12.99 8.75 0.52
C TYR A 103 13.24 9.45 1.87
N LEU A 104 13.10 10.79 1.93
CA LEU A 104 13.26 11.57 3.16
C LEU A 104 12.07 11.47 4.12
N THR A 105 10.91 11.01 3.63
CA THR A 105 9.70 10.74 4.43
C THR A 105 9.19 9.32 4.13
N PRO A 106 9.94 8.27 4.50
CA PRO A 106 9.66 6.89 4.10
C PRO A 106 8.51 6.24 4.89
N MET A 107 7.92 6.96 5.85
CA MET A 107 6.87 6.46 6.74
C MET A 107 5.71 7.45 6.79
N THR A 108 4.49 6.93 6.91
CA THR A 108 3.26 7.69 7.19
C THR A 108 2.43 6.91 8.21
N GLN A 109 1.28 7.42 8.65
CA GLN A 109 0.37 6.63 9.48
C GLN A 109 -0.26 5.42 8.76
N GLN A 110 -0.10 5.31 7.44
CA GLN A 110 -0.67 4.25 6.61
C GLN A 110 0.39 3.32 5.99
N SER A 111 1.68 3.64 6.09
CA SER A 111 2.75 2.89 5.44
C SER A 111 4.08 3.03 6.20
N GLY A 112 5.00 2.09 5.99
CA GLY A 112 6.35 2.15 6.52
C GLY A 112 6.64 0.99 7.48
N LEU A 113 7.85 0.99 8.05
CA LEU A 113 8.39 -0.15 8.80
C LEU A 113 7.49 -0.65 9.94
N GLN A 114 6.74 0.24 10.59
CA GLN A 114 5.83 -0.07 11.68
C GLN A 114 4.57 -0.84 11.24
N ILE A 115 4.29 -0.90 9.93
CA ILE A 115 3.18 -1.63 9.32
C ILE A 115 3.73 -2.78 8.47
N ASP A 116 4.67 -2.48 7.56
CA ASP A 116 5.11 -3.40 6.51
C ASP A 116 5.83 -4.63 7.08
N ILE A 117 6.62 -4.45 8.15
CA ILE A 117 7.38 -5.53 8.78
C ILE A 117 6.46 -6.48 9.55
N PRO A 118 5.57 -6.01 10.47
CA PRO A 118 4.57 -6.89 11.08
C PRO A 118 3.68 -7.61 10.07
N GLU A 119 3.33 -6.97 8.95
CA GLU A 119 2.51 -7.58 7.91
C GLU A 119 3.18 -8.72 7.15
N LEU A 120 4.52 -8.88 7.22
CA LEU A 120 5.25 -9.93 6.48
C LEU A 120 4.66 -11.32 6.69
N VAL A 121 4.13 -11.63 7.88
CA VAL A 121 3.50 -12.94 8.17
C VAL A 121 2.29 -13.25 7.29
N THR A 122 1.75 -12.25 6.60
CA THR A 122 0.60 -12.37 5.72
C THR A 122 0.95 -12.86 4.32
N TYR A 123 2.15 -12.53 3.83
CA TYR A 123 2.53 -12.77 2.43
C TYR A 123 3.88 -13.48 2.26
N HIS A 124 4.69 -13.57 3.32
CA HIS A 124 5.86 -14.45 3.34
C HIS A 124 5.42 -15.93 3.42
N PRO A 125 6.07 -16.85 2.68
CA PRO A 125 5.75 -18.27 2.75
C PRO A 125 6.26 -18.88 4.06
N PHE A 126 5.64 -19.98 4.50
CA PHE A 126 6.04 -20.74 5.71
C PHE A 126 5.86 -22.24 5.52
N GLY A 127 6.07 -22.74 4.29
CA GLY A 127 5.84 -24.13 3.91
C GLY A 127 7.08 -25.01 4.01
N SER A 128 8.28 -24.42 3.98
CA SER A 128 9.56 -25.13 3.96
C SER A 128 10.54 -24.61 5.01
N LEU A 129 11.58 -25.39 5.33
CA LEU A 129 12.67 -24.93 6.20
C LEU A 129 13.36 -23.67 5.66
N SER A 130 13.57 -23.60 4.34
CA SER A 130 14.18 -22.42 3.69
C SER A 130 13.34 -21.17 3.87
N ASP A 131 12.01 -21.29 3.94
CA ASP A 131 11.12 -20.14 4.14
C ASP A 131 11.35 -19.54 5.52
N PHE A 132 11.42 -20.38 6.56
CA PHE A 132 11.71 -19.92 7.92
C PHE A 132 13.12 -19.33 8.06
N GLU A 133 14.11 -19.87 7.34
CA GLU A 133 15.47 -19.33 7.28
C GLU A 133 15.48 -17.94 6.61
N ASN A 134 14.75 -17.78 5.50
CA ASN A 134 14.56 -16.51 4.81
C ASN A 134 13.89 -15.47 5.71
N PHE A 135 12.81 -15.85 6.40
CA PHE A 135 12.14 -14.99 7.38
C PHE A 135 13.11 -14.54 8.49
N SER A 136 13.86 -15.48 9.08
CA SER A 136 14.84 -15.17 10.12
C SER A 136 15.93 -14.21 9.61
N SER A 137 16.38 -14.38 8.37
CA SER A 137 17.34 -13.48 7.72
C SER A 137 16.80 -12.05 7.62
N ARG A 138 15.52 -11.88 7.22
CA ARG A 138 14.86 -10.56 7.20
C ARG A 138 14.83 -9.93 8.60
N LEU A 139 14.41 -10.68 9.61
CA LEU A 139 14.36 -10.17 10.99
C LEU A 139 15.74 -9.73 11.50
N ARG A 140 16.79 -10.49 11.16
CA ARG A 140 18.20 -10.13 11.50
C ARG A 140 18.72 -8.93 10.72
N ALA A 141 18.24 -8.70 9.50
CA ALA A 141 18.60 -7.54 8.69
C ALA A 141 17.86 -6.25 9.09
N PHE A 142 16.76 -6.36 9.85
CA PHE A 142 15.89 -5.24 10.18
C PHE A 142 16.59 -4.06 10.89
N PRO A 143 17.53 -4.26 11.85
CA PRO A 143 18.26 -3.14 12.45
C PRO A 143 18.99 -2.25 11.44
N ARG A 144 19.58 -2.84 10.39
CA ARG A 144 20.22 -2.10 9.30
C ARG A 144 19.21 -1.20 8.57
N LEU A 145 18.04 -1.74 8.26
CA LEU A 145 16.98 -1.01 7.56
C LEU A 145 16.47 0.17 8.40
N VAL A 146 16.25 -0.04 9.70
CA VAL A 146 15.89 1.05 10.63
C VAL A 146 16.95 2.15 10.64
N ASP A 147 18.23 1.81 10.66
CA ASP A 147 19.31 2.79 10.67
C ASP A 147 19.34 3.65 9.41
N GLN A 148 19.14 3.02 8.24
CA GLN A 148 19.03 3.72 6.97
C GLN A 148 17.81 4.65 6.92
N VAL A 149 16.66 4.18 7.41
CA VAL A 149 15.43 4.98 7.48
C VAL A 149 15.61 6.20 8.41
N ILE A 150 16.18 6.01 9.60
CA ILE A 150 16.47 7.12 10.53
C ILE A 150 17.45 8.10 9.88
N GLN A 151 18.49 7.63 9.19
CA GLN A 151 19.43 8.49 8.49
C GLN A 151 18.75 9.34 7.42
N SER A 152 17.90 8.73 6.57
CA SER A 152 17.11 9.42 5.55
C SER A 152 16.16 10.44 6.16
N MET A 153 15.48 10.11 7.26
CA MET A 153 14.59 11.04 7.96
C MET A 153 15.34 12.20 8.62
N ARG A 154 16.55 11.98 9.16
CA ARG A 154 17.44 13.06 9.63
C ARG A 154 17.90 13.96 8.48
N SER A 155 18.17 13.40 7.30
CA SER A 155 18.38 14.20 6.08
C SER A 155 17.13 15.01 5.73
N GLY A 156 15.94 14.45 5.92
CA GLY A 156 14.65 15.13 5.77
C GLY A 156 14.50 16.32 6.71
N ILE A 157 14.82 16.15 7.99
CA ILE A 157 14.85 17.25 8.98
C ILE A 157 15.74 18.39 8.49
N ARG A 158 16.99 18.10 8.08
CA ARG A 158 17.92 19.12 7.58
C ARG A 158 17.41 19.81 6.32
N ALA A 159 16.75 19.07 5.44
CA ALA A 159 16.17 19.57 4.20
C ALA A 159 14.80 20.25 4.39
N LYS A 160 14.23 20.24 5.61
CA LYS A 160 12.85 20.65 5.92
C LYS A 160 11.79 19.89 5.11
N ILE A 161 12.08 18.66 4.72
CA ILE A 161 11.14 17.72 4.10
C ILE A 161 10.74 16.71 5.17
N VAL A 162 9.65 17.02 5.86
CA VAL A 162 9.16 16.27 7.03
C VAL A 162 7.64 16.13 6.99
N LEU A 163 7.12 15.14 7.71
CA LEU A 163 5.67 14.95 7.86
C LEU A 163 5.00 16.12 8.58
N ALA A 164 3.69 16.27 8.33
CA ALA A 164 2.84 17.09 9.18
C ALA A 164 2.76 16.44 10.58
N ARG A 165 2.82 17.25 11.64
CA ARG A 165 2.81 16.76 13.02
C ARG A 165 1.62 15.83 13.30
N VAL A 166 0.42 16.19 12.82
CA VAL A 166 -0.81 15.39 12.97
C VAL A 166 -0.71 13.99 12.35
N THR A 167 0.11 13.81 11.32
CA THR A 167 0.37 12.49 10.71
C THR A 167 1.44 11.72 11.47
N ALA A 168 2.51 12.40 11.90
CA ALA A 168 3.60 11.78 12.67
C ALA A 168 3.14 11.29 14.05
N GLU A 169 2.25 12.01 14.73
CA GLU A 169 1.70 11.62 16.04
C GLU A 169 0.97 10.28 16.00
N LYS A 170 0.33 9.95 14.86
CA LYS A 170 -0.37 8.67 14.67
C LYS A 170 0.56 7.46 14.49
N ILE A 171 1.83 7.70 14.16
CA ILE A 171 2.84 6.64 13.99
C ILE A 171 3.33 6.14 15.37
N ILE A 172 3.32 7.00 16.38
CA ILE A 172 3.88 6.68 17.71
C ILE A 172 3.17 5.46 18.35
N PRO A 173 1.83 5.40 18.44
CA PRO A 173 1.16 4.21 18.99
C PRO A 173 1.43 2.93 18.19
N GLN A 174 1.61 3.03 16.87
CA GLN A 174 1.94 1.89 16.00
C GLN A 174 3.35 1.37 16.32
N LEU A 175 4.31 2.26 16.55
CA LEU A 175 5.65 1.89 17.00
C LEU A 175 5.65 1.30 18.41
N GLU A 176 4.90 1.91 19.34
CA GLU A 176 4.75 1.41 20.72
C GLU A 176 4.18 -0.02 20.75
N ALA A 177 3.22 -0.34 19.89
CA ALA A 177 2.66 -1.68 19.78
C ALA A 177 3.69 -2.74 19.34
N ASN A 178 4.81 -2.34 18.73
CA ASN A 178 5.91 -3.21 18.33
C ASN A 178 7.05 -3.28 19.36
N VAL A 179 6.98 -2.51 20.45
CA VAL A 179 7.94 -2.51 21.55
C VAL A 179 7.36 -3.31 22.72
N VAL A 180 7.64 -4.60 22.74
CA VAL A 180 7.07 -5.53 23.74
C VAL A 180 8.14 -6.36 24.45
N GLN A 181 7.89 -6.65 25.73
CA GLN A 181 8.73 -7.56 26.51
C GLN A 181 8.51 -9.04 26.16
N ASP A 182 7.28 -9.38 25.75
CA ASP A 182 6.90 -10.73 25.34
C ASP A 182 6.70 -10.77 23.81
N PRO A 183 7.61 -11.39 23.04
CA PRO A 183 7.52 -11.58 21.60
C PRO A 183 6.19 -12.15 21.13
N LYS A 184 5.52 -12.96 21.95
CA LYS A 184 4.21 -13.55 21.63
C LYS A 184 3.13 -12.53 21.36
N LYS A 185 3.33 -11.27 21.78
CA LYS A 185 2.41 -10.16 21.52
C LYS A 185 2.59 -9.53 20.16
N LEU A 186 3.68 -9.83 19.44
CA LEU A 186 3.92 -9.29 18.10
C LEU A 186 3.22 -10.15 17.05
N GLU A 187 2.72 -9.49 16.01
CA GLU A 187 2.15 -10.14 14.83
C GLU A 187 3.16 -11.11 14.18
N LEU A 188 4.45 -10.76 14.20
CA LEU A 188 5.55 -11.58 13.71
C LEU A 188 5.64 -12.97 14.37
N TYR A 189 5.16 -13.12 15.61
CA TYR A 189 5.20 -14.40 16.32
C TYR A 189 4.27 -15.44 15.69
N LYS A 190 3.21 -15.01 14.98
CA LYS A 190 2.29 -15.91 14.28
C LYS A 190 2.99 -16.79 13.24
N ALA A 191 4.13 -16.32 12.69
CA ALA A 191 4.98 -17.10 11.80
C ALA A 191 5.31 -18.50 12.35
N ILE A 192 5.51 -18.60 13.67
CA ILE A 192 5.91 -19.86 14.32
C ILE A 192 4.80 -20.53 15.11
N GLU A 193 3.58 -20.02 15.12
CA GLU A 193 2.46 -20.69 15.81
C GLU A 193 2.11 -22.01 15.11
N ASN A 194 2.06 -22.00 13.77
CA ASN A 194 1.65 -23.12 12.94
C ASN A 194 2.76 -23.58 12.00
N ILE A 195 3.86 -24.12 12.54
CA ILE A 195 4.91 -24.76 11.74
C ILE A 195 4.36 -26.08 11.16
N PRO A 196 4.47 -26.32 9.84
CA PRO A 196 4.02 -27.57 9.21
C PRO A 196 4.59 -28.81 9.90
N SER A 197 3.75 -29.83 10.09
CA SER A 197 4.14 -31.09 10.75
C SER A 197 5.21 -31.88 9.98
N GLU A 198 5.34 -31.61 8.69
CA GLU A 198 6.34 -32.13 7.76
C GLU A 198 7.76 -31.65 8.14
N ILE A 199 7.86 -30.51 8.82
CA ILE A 199 9.10 -30.04 9.41
C ILE A 199 9.28 -30.78 10.75
N GLY A 200 10.24 -31.70 10.80
CA GLY A 200 10.48 -32.54 11.97
C GLY A 200 10.65 -31.75 13.27
N SER A 201 10.31 -32.39 14.40
CA SER A 201 10.23 -31.71 15.71
C SER A 201 11.51 -30.99 16.13
N THR A 202 12.69 -31.54 15.81
CA THR A 202 13.99 -30.90 16.07
C THR A 202 14.16 -29.61 15.28
N ASP A 203 13.79 -29.61 14.00
CA ASP A 203 13.85 -28.42 13.14
C ASP A 203 12.80 -27.39 13.55
N ALA A 204 11.58 -27.83 13.87
CA ALA A 204 10.53 -26.95 14.38
C ALA A 204 10.95 -26.23 15.67
N LEU A 205 11.63 -26.93 16.59
CA LEU A 205 12.17 -26.30 17.81
C LEU A 205 13.28 -25.29 17.48
N ARG A 206 14.19 -25.63 16.57
CA ARG A 206 15.25 -24.71 16.10
C ARG A 206 14.67 -23.46 15.46
N ILE A 207 13.66 -23.59 14.61
CA ILE A 207 12.94 -22.48 13.96
C ILE A 207 12.32 -21.57 15.02
N ARG A 208 11.56 -22.12 15.98
CA ARG A 208 10.95 -21.34 17.07
C ARG A 208 11.98 -20.53 17.83
N ASN A 209 13.07 -21.17 18.26
CA ASN A 209 14.13 -20.51 19.01
C ASN A 209 14.81 -19.41 18.19
N ASN A 210 15.15 -19.68 16.92
CA ASN A 210 15.83 -18.72 16.06
C ASN A 210 14.97 -17.48 15.75
N ILE A 211 13.67 -17.66 15.52
CA ILE A 211 12.75 -16.56 15.25
C ILE A 211 12.44 -15.79 16.53
N GLU A 212 12.21 -16.47 17.65
CA GLU A 212 11.99 -15.80 18.94
C GLU A 212 13.23 -14.97 19.35
N GLU A 213 14.43 -15.53 19.18
CA GLU A 213 15.68 -14.81 19.42
C GLU A 213 15.83 -13.61 18.49
N ALA A 214 15.59 -13.76 17.19
CA ALA A 214 15.65 -12.65 16.24
C ALA A 214 14.63 -11.55 16.59
N ILE A 215 13.41 -11.91 17.02
CA ILE A 215 12.43 -10.92 17.48
C ILE A 215 12.96 -10.17 18.71
N ARG A 216 13.44 -10.89 19.74
CA ARG A 216 13.90 -10.30 21.00
C ARG A 216 15.15 -9.44 20.83
N GLN A 217 16.12 -9.90 20.04
CA GLN A 217 17.45 -9.28 19.97
C GLN A 217 17.59 -8.29 18.81
N MET A 218 16.81 -8.45 17.72
CA MET A 218 16.94 -7.62 16.53
C MET A 218 15.72 -6.74 16.34
N VAL A 219 14.51 -7.32 16.38
CA VAL A 219 13.29 -6.58 16.00
C VAL A 219 12.85 -5.58 17.06
N VAL A 220 12.63 -6.03 18.29
CA VAL A 220 12.17 -5.16 19.38
C VAL A 220 13.16 -4.01 19.63
N PRO A 221 14.48 -4.24 19.76
CA PRO A 221 15.44 -3.13 19.95
C PRO A 221 15.49 -2.15 18.77
N ALA A 222 15.30 -2.63 17.53
CA ALA A 222 15.24 -1.75 16.37
C ALA A 222 13.97 -0.87 16.38
N PHE A 223 12.82 -1.41 16.79
CA PHE A 223 11.62 -0.61 17.01
C PHE A 223 11.75 0.35 18.19
N GLU A 224 12.41 -0.04 19.28
CA GLU A 224 12.74 0.86 20.39
C GLU A 224 13.57 2.05 19.92
N LYS A 225 14.60 1.80 19.11
CA LYS A 225 15.44 2.83 18.50
C LYS A 225 14.63 3.77 17.61
N LEU A 226 13.76 3.23 16.76
CA LEU A 226 12.90 4.02 15.88
C LEU A 226 11.89 4.85 16.67
N LEU A 227 11.28 4.28 17.71
CA LEU A 227 10.35 4.96 18.61
C LEU A 227 11.03 6.11 19.35
N ALA A 228 12.23 5.89 19.89
CA ALA A 228 13.02 6.92 20.54
C ALA A 228 13.32 8.07 19.57
N PHE A 229 13.81 7.78 18.35
CA PHE A 229 14.02 8.79 17.32
C PHE A 229 12.76 9.60 17.01
N PHE A 230 11.60 8.95 16.89
CA PHE A 230 10.33 9.66 16.65
C PHE A 230 9.97 10.61 17.78
N LYS A 231 10.07 10.15 19.03
CA LYS A 231 9.70 10.94 20.22
C LYS A 231 10.69 12.06 20.52
N GLU A 232 11.98 11.82 20.36
CA GLU A 232 13.05 12.71 20.80
C GLU A 232 13.50 13.69 19.71
N GLU A 233 13.48 13.28 18.43
CA GLU A 233 14.01 14.08 17.32
C GLU A 233 12.94 14.44 16.29
N TYR A 234 12.21 13.46 15.75
CA TYR A 234 11.38 13.70 14.56
C TYR A 234 10.14 14.54 14.84
N LEU A 235 9.44 14.29 15.95
CA LEU A 235 8.18 14.97 16.26
C LEU A 235 8.35 16.48 16.49
N SER A 236 9.49 16.89 17.08
CA SER A 236 9.80 18.30 17.31
C SER A 236 10.16 19.03 16.02
N ALA A 237 10.70 18.32 15.02
CA ALA A 237 11.02 18.85 13.70
C ALA A 237 9.82 18.89 12.74
N CYS A 238 8.73 18.16 13.02
CA CYS A 238 7.56 18.09 12.16
C CYS A 238 6.89 19.46 11.95
N ARG A 239 6.39 19.70 10.75
CA ARG A 239 5.67 20.94 10.40
C ARG A 239 4.28 20.95 11.02
N THR A 240 3.82 22.15 11.40
CA THR A 240 2.46 22.36 11.95
C THR A 240 1.40 22.48 10.85
N ASP A 241 1.76 23.08 9.70
CA ASP A 241 0.88 23.13 8.54
C ASP A 241 0.58 21.73 8.02
N VAL A 242 -0.67 21.49 7.63
CA VAL A 242 -1.13 20.15 7.19
C VAL A 242 -0.90 19.90 5.70
N GLY A 243 -1.01 20.93 4.86
CA GLY A 243 -0.91 20.80 3.40
C GLY A 243 0.53 20.64 2.92
N ILE A 244 0.73 19.89 1.82
CA ILE A 244 2.04 19.67 1.21
C ILE A 244 2.69 20.96 0.66
N TRP A 245 1.88 22.01 0.46
CA TRP A 245 2.32 23.34 0.02
C TRP A 245 3.34 23.99 0.96
N SER A 246 3.39 23.58 2.23
CA SER A 246 4.35 24.13 3.21
C SER A 246 5.73 23.47 3.17
N LEU A 247 5.92 22.42 2.35
CA LEU A 247 7.23 21.85 2.07
C LEU A 247 8.02 22.73 1.08
N PRO A 248 9.36 22.60 1.02
CA PRO A 248 10.14 23.13 -0.10
C PRO A 248 9.58 22.63 -1.44
N ASP A 249 9.42 23.52 -2.42
CA ASP A 249 8.79 23.23 -3.72
C ASP A 249 7.34 22.71 -3.58
N GLY A 250 6.62 23.15 -2.54
CA GLY A 250 5.31 22.62 -2.17
C GLY A 250 4.23 22.78 -3.23
N THR A 251 4.27 23.85 -4.02
CA THR A 251 3.34 24.08 -5.14
C THR A 251 3.59 23.08 -6.26
N GLU A 252 4.85 22.89 -6.66
CA GLU A 252 5.28 21.94 -7.68
C GLU A 252 5.02 20.51 -7.23
N ARG A 253 5.28 20.19 -5.97
CA ARG A 253 4.94 18.89 -5.36
C ARG A 253 3.45 18.62 -5.47
N TYR A 254 2.61 19.58 -5.09
CA TYR A 254 1.17 19.39 -5.13
C TYR A 254 0.67 19.21 -6.56
N ALA A 255 1.15 20.02 -7.50
CA ALA A 255 0.80 19.88 -8.92
C ALA A 255 1.24 18.52 -9.50
N TYR A 256 2.46 18.08 -9.18
CA TYR A 256 2.95 16.75 -9.55
C TYR A 256 2.06 15.65 -8.96
N THR A 257 1.78 15.69 -7.64
CA THR A 257 0.93 14.70 -6.96
C THR A 257 -0.47 14.64 -7.58
N VAL A 258 -1.05 15.78 -7.91
CA VAL A 258 -2.35 15.86 -8.59
C VAL A 258 -2.30 15.19 -9.97
N LYS A 259 -1.30 15.48 -10.79
CA LYS A 259 -1.11 14.85 -12.10
C LYS A 259 -0.86 13.34 -11.97
N HIS A 260 0.00 12.93 -11.04
CA HIS A 260 0.34 11.55 -10.76
C HIS A 260 -0.91 10.69 -10.45
N TYR A 261 -1.70 11.13 -9.46
CA TYR A 261 -2.86 10.35 -8.99
C TYR A 261 -4.11 10.48 -9.88
N THR A 262 -4.33 11.63 -10.53
CA THR A 262 -5.50 11.79 -11.40
C THR A 262 -5.25 11.34 -12.83
N THR A 263 -3.98 11.25 -13.25
CA THR A 263 -3.55 11.01 -14.64
C THR A 263 -4.03 12.07 -15.65
N THR A 264 -4.61 13.16 -15.16
CA THR A 264 -5.08 14.27 -15.99
C THR A 264 -4.03 15.37 -16.11
N ASN A 265 -4.19 16.25 -17.11
CA ASN A 265 -3.41 17.48 -17.23
C ASN A 265 -4.12 18.69 -16.58
N LEU A 266 -5.19 18.47 -15.82
CA LEU A 266 -5.88 19.56 -15.12
C LEU A 266 -4.99 20.08 -13.99
N SER A 267 -4.97 21.39 -13.84
CA SER A 267 -4.32 22.04 -12.70
C SER A 267 -5.05 21.74 -11.39
N PRO A 268 -4.38 21.87 -10.23
CA PRO A 268 -5.03 21.73 -8.94
C PRO A 268 -6.27 22.62 -8.76
N ASN A 269 -6.24 23.84 -9.33
CA ASN A 269 -7.38 24.75 -9.27
C ASN A 269 -8.55 24.27 -10.14
N GLU A 270 -8.29 23.76 -11.34
CA GLU A 270 -9.35 23.19 -12.19
C GLU A 270 -10.01 21.97 -11.56
N ILE A 271 -9.23 21.11 -10.89
CA ILE A 271 -9.76 19.98 -10.13
C ILE A 271 -10.56 20.45 -8.92
N HIS A 272 -10.11 21.50 -8.23
CA HIS A 272 -10.87 22.09 -7.13
C HIS A 272 -12.24 22.59 -7.59
N GLU A 273 -12.28 23.38 -8.66
CA GLU A 273 -13.52 23.91 -9.23
C GLU A 273 -14.44 22.80 -9.76
N LEU A 274 -13.88 21.76 -10.38
CA LEU A 274 -14.64 20.57 -10.77
C LEU A 274 -15.24 19.88 -9.54
N GLY A 275 -14.47 19.72 -8.46
CA GLY A 275 -14.94 19.16 -7.21
C GLY A 275 -16.09 19.95 -6.58
N LEU A 276 -16.02 21.29 -6.59
CA LEU A 276 -17.11 22.14 -6.09
C LEU A 276 -18.40 21.97 -6.92
N LYS A 277 -18.28 21.85 -8.25
CA LYS A 277 -19.42 21.59 -9.14
C LYS A 277 -20.06 20.22 -8.87
N GLU A 278 -19.24 19.18 -8.76
CA GLU A 278 -19.73 17.82 -8.46
C GLU A 278 -20.36 17.73 -7.07
N LEU A 279 -19.80 18.42 -6.07
CA LEU A 279 -20.39 18.52 -4.74
C LEU A 279 -21.80 19.15 -4.80
N SER A 280 -21.95 20.23 -5.56
CA SER A 280 -23.24 20.89 -5.75
C SER A 280 -24.27 19.99 -6.45
N ARG A 281 -23.85 19.28 -7.51
CA ARG A 281 -24.67 18.33 -8.25
C ARG A 281 -25.15 17.19 -7.35
N ILE A 282 -24.23 16.52 -6.65
CA ILE A 282 -24.53 15.40 -5.75
C ILE A 282 -25.44 15.85 -4.59
N HIS A 283 -25.16 17.00 -3.97
CA HIS A 283 -26.03 17.54 -2.92
C HIS A 283 -27.44 17.87 -3.42
N SER A 284 -27.60 18.24 -4.70
CA SER A 284 -28.92 18.46 -5.30
C SER A 284 -29.70 17.16 -5.43
N GLU A 285 -29.06 16.11 -5.95
CA GLU A 285 -29.66 14.76 -6.03
C GLU A 285 -30.03 14.20 -4.66
N MET A 286 -29.16 14.39 -3.66
CA MET A 286 -29.45 14.00 -2.28
C MET A 286 -30.67 14.73 -1.72
N ARG A 287 -30.80 16.05 -1.96
CA ARG A 287 -31.98 16.82 -1.54
C ARG A 287 -33.27 16.30 -2.17
N GLU A 288 -33.26 15.94 -3.45
CA GLU A 288 -34.41 15.34 -4.12
C GLU A 288 -34.80 13.99 -3.51
N ILE A 289 -33.83 13.16 -3.13
CA ILE A 289 -34.09 11.90 -2.40
C ILE A 289 -34.71 12.20 -1.03
N VAL A 290 -34.11 13.11 -0.26
CA VAL A 290 -34.59 13.52 1.07
C VAL A 290 -36.04 14.05 1.00
N HIS A 291 -36.37 14.82 -0.03
CA HIS A 291 -37.73 15.29 -0.27
C HIS A 291 -38.69 14.13 -0.59
N ARG A 292 -38.29 13.20 -1.48
CA ARG A 292 -39.11 12.04 -1.87
C ARG A 292 -39.44 11.09 -0.71
N ILE A 293 -38.52 10.92 0.24
CA ILE A 293 -38.76 10.09 1.44
C ILE A 293 -39.58 10.83 2.52
N GLY A 294 -39.95 12.09 2.27
CA GLY A 294 -40.82 12.87 3.16
C GLY A 294 -40.13 13.43 4.41
N PHE A 295 -38.78 13.47 4.45
CA PHE A 295 -38.07 14.06 5.58
C PHE A 295 -38.27 15.59 5.58
N LYS A 296 -38.65 16.13 6.74
CA LYS A 296 -38.85 17.56 6.93
C LYS A 296 -37.56 18.18 7.48
N GLY A 297 -36.86 18.96 6.65
CA GLY A 297 -35.64 19.67 7.04
C GLY A 297 -34.64 19.76 5.91
N SER A 298 -33.46 20.28 6.24
CA SER A 298 -32.28 20.37 5.40
C SER A 298 -31.58 19.01 5.22
N LEU A 299 -30.72 18.92 4.19
CA LEU A 299 -29.87 17.76 3.99
C LEU A 299 -28.94 17.51 5.20
N GLN A 300 -28.44 18.58 5.83
CA GLN A 300 -27.59 18.49 7.02
C GLN A 300 -28.35 17.89 8.21
N GLU A 301 -29.61 18.29 8.42
CA GLU A 301 -30.46 17.73 9.47
C GLU A 301 -30.81 16.26 9.19
N PHE A 302 -31.03 15.90 7.92
CA PHE A 302 -31.21 14.50 7.53
C PHE A 302 -29.97 13.67 7.86
N ILE A 303 -28.78 14.09 7.43
CA ILE A 303 -27.52 13.38 7.75
C ILE A 303 -27.29 13.32 9.27
N ALA A 304 -27.60 14.38 10.01
CA ALA A 304 -27.49 14.39 11.47
C ALA A 304 -28.44 13.38 12.13
N SER A 305 -29.67 13.25 11.62
CA SER A 305 -30.62 12.24 12.10
C SER A 305 -30.11 10.81 11.88
N LEU A 306 -29.55 10.53 10.69
CA LEU A 306 -28.93 9.23 10.39
C LEU A 306 -27.76 8.91 11.32
N ARG A 307 -26.94 9.92 11.65
CA ARG A 307 -25.81 9.77 12.58
C ARG A 307 -26.24 9.56 14.04
N LYS A 308 -27.40 10.09 14.43
CA LYS A 308 -27.93 9.97 15.79
C LYS A 308 -28.64 8.63 16.03
N ASP A 309 -29.29 8.09 15.01
CA ASP A 309 -30.02 6.82 15.11
C ASP A 309 -29.05 5.62 15.18
N ARG A 310 -28.91 5.06 16.37
CA ARG A 310 -28.03 3.91 16.61
C ARG A 310 -28.49 2.62 15.91
N SER A 311 -29.74 2.54 15.46
CA SER A 311 -30.22 1.40 14.67
C SER A 311 -29.52 1.29 13.31
N HIS A 312 -28.98 2.40 12.80
CA HIS A 312 -28.19 2.44 11.57
C HIS A 312 -26.73 1.99 11.76
N TYR A 313 -26.30 1.66 12.96
CA TYR A 313 -24.91 1.27 13.23
C TYR A 313 -24.82 -0.22 13.55
N ASN A 314 -23.64 -0.79 13.32
CA ASN A 314 -23.32 -2.14 13.74
C ASN A 314 -23.02 -2.15 15.25
N THR A 315 -23.27 -3.25 15.95
CA THR A 315 -23.04 -3.37 17.40
C THR A 315 -21.89 -4.30 17.74
N SER A 316 -21.34 -5.01 16.75
CA SER A 316 -20.21 -5.92 16.93
C SER A 316 -19.42 -6.12 15.64
N ALA A 317 -18.17 -6.58 15.76
CA ALA A 317 -17.34 -7.01 14.64
C ALA A 317 -18.03 -8.11 13.82
N SER A 318 -18.65 -9.08 14.49
CA SER A 318 -19.36 -10.19 13.84
C SER A 318 -20.55 -9.72 13.01
N GLU A 319 -21.33 -8.75 13.51
CA GLU A 319 -22.43 -8.15 12.74
C GLU A 319 -21.91 -7.42 11.51
N LEU A 320 -20.86 -6.60 11.66
CA LEU A 320 -20.25 -5.85 10.57
C LEU A 320 -19.77 -6.78 9.44
N LEU A 321 -19.00 -7.82 9.79
CA LEU A 321 -18.49 -8.80 8.83
C LEU A 321 -19.63 -9.58 8.16
N SER A 322 -20.65 -9.99 8.92
CA SER A 322 -21.81 -10.71 8.38
C SER A 322 -22.62 -9.83 7.42
N GLY A 323 -22.75 -8.54 7.72
CA GLY A 323 -23.43 -7.57 6.85
C GLY A 323 -22.70 -7.43 5.52
N PHE A 324 -21.36 -7.26 5.53
CA PHE A 324 -20.58 -7.20 4.30
C PHE A 324 -20.67 -8.50 3.50
N LYS A 325 -20.57 -9.65 4.16
CA LYS A 325 -20.70 -10.96 3.51
C LYS A 325 -22.05 -11.08 2.78
N LYS A 326 -23.15 -10.71 3.44
CA LYS A 326 -24.50 -10.74 2.84
C LYS A 326 -24.59 -9.85 1.60
N ILE A 327 -24.03 -8.64 1.65
CA ILE A 327 -24.02 -7.69 0.53
C ILE A 327 -23.27 -8.29 -0.66
N LEU A 328 -22.10 -8.87 -0.44
CA LEU A 328 -21.27 -9.44 -1.50
C LEU A 328 -21.87 -10.72 -2.08
N GLU A 329 -22.52 -11.56 -1.27
CA GLU A 329 -23.26 -12.73 -1.76
C GLU A 329 -24.44 -12.34 -2.67
N GLN A 330 -25.09 -11.20 -2.39
CA GLN A 330 -26.16 -10.67 -3.24
C GLN A 330 -25.61 -10.13 -4.56
N MET A 331 -24.49 -9.40 -4.52
CA MET A 331 -23.86 -8.86 -5.72
C MET A 331 -23.26 -9.97 -6.59
N ALA A 332 -22.64 -10.99 -6.00
CA ALA A 332 -22.08 -12.13 -6.72
C ALA A 332 -23.09 -12.83 -7.65
N LYS A 333 -24.36 -12.94 -7.22
CA LYS A 333 -25.45 -13.48 -8.04
C LYS A 333 -25.82 -12.60 -9.24
N LYS A 334 -25.54 -11.30 -9.17
CA LYS A 334 -25.83 -10.31 -10.22
C LYS A 334 -24.63 -10.08 -11.15
N LEU A 335 -23.40 -10.39 -10.74
CA LEU A 335 -22.19 -10.15 -11.54
C LEU A 335 -22.27 -10.71 -12.96
N PRO A 336 -22.72 -11.97 -13.21
CA PRO A 336 -22.80 -12.49 -14.58
C PRO A 336 -23.81 -11.76 -15.48
N LEU A 337 -24.75 -11.02 -14.90
CA LEU A 337 -25.72 -10.20 -15.65
C LEU A 337 -25.10 -8.86 -16.10
N LEU A 338 -24.02 -8.43 -15.45
CA LEU A 338 -23.39 -7.11 -15.66
C LEU A 338 -22.03 -7.23 -16.35
N PHE A 339 -21.31 -8.35 -16.16
CA PHE A 339 -19.94 -8.53 -16.63
C PHE A 339 -19.74 -9.86 -17.35
N GLY A 340 -19.14 -9.81 -18.53
CA GLY A 340 -18.88 -10.99 -19.36
C GLY A 340 -17.61 -11.77 -19.02
N ARG A 341 -16.71 -11.20 -18.21
CA ARG A 341 -15.48 -11.83 -17.72
C ARG A 341 -15.37 -11.58 -16.23
N LEU A 342 -15.13 -12.64 -15.47
CA LEU A 342 -14.97 -12.59 -14.02
C LEU A 342 -13.57 -13.09 -13.62
N PRO A 343 -13.01 -12.61 -12.50
CA PRO A 343 -11.71 -13.05 -12.02
C PRO A 343 -11.73 -14.53 -11.65
N LYS A 344 -10.62 -15.23 -11.93
CA LYS A 344 -10.41 -16.60 -11.45
C LYS A 344 -10.02 -16.63 -9.96
N ALA A 345 -9.30 -15.61 -9.52
CA ALA A 345 -8.83 -15.51 -8.14
C ALA A 345 -10.03 -15.39 -7.20
N LYS A 346 -9.98 -16.11 -6.08
CA LYS A 346 -10.98 -15.96 -5.01
C LYS A 346 -10.59 -14.79 -4.12
N TYR A 347 -11.56 -14.26 -3.38
CA TYR A 347 -11.31 -13.32 -2.30
C TYR A 347 -12.02 -13.77 -1.01
N GLY A 348 -11.42 -13.43 0.14
CA GLY A 348 -11.96 -13.68 1.47
C GLY A 348 -12.02 -12.41 2.32
N PHE A 349 -12.58 -12.53 3.53
CA PHE A 349 -12.55 -11.44 4.51
C PHE A 349 -11.33 -11.56 5.40
N ARG A 350 -10.79 -10.41 5.82
CA ARG A 350 -9.80 -10.34 6.90
C ARG A 350 -10.08 -9.13 7.78
N GLU A 351 -9.86 -9.26 9.08
CA GLU A 351 -9.93 -8.11 9.98
C GLU A 351 -8.59 -7.37 9.97
N ILE A 352 -8.63 -6.04 10.04
CA ILE A 352 -7.43 -5.23 10.21
C ILE A 352 -6.84 -5.50 11.60
N GLU A 353 -5.53 -5.69 11.67
CA GLU A 353 -4.82 -6.03 12.89
C GLU A 353 -4.94 -4.92 13.96
N PRO A 354 -5.16 -5.26 15.24
CA PRO A 354 -5.45 -4.27 16.30
C PRO A 354 -4.40 -3.16 16.45
N PHE A 355 -3.12 -3.45 16.21
CA PHE A 355 -2.01 -2.50 16.42
C PHE A 355 -2.07 -1.26 15.51
N ARG A 356 -2.78 -1.35 14.38
CA ARG A 356 -2.91 -0.26 13.40
C ARG A 356 -4.36 0.14 13.11
N ALA A 357 -5.34 -0.60 13.62
CA ALA A 357 -6.74 -0.46 13.26
C ALA A 357 -7.31 0.95 13.50
N GLU A 358 -6.87 1.67 14.54
CA GLU A 358 -7.35 3.04 14.82
C GLU A 358 -6.92 4.07 13.74
N ALA A 359 -5.77 3.87 13.10
CA ALA A 359 -5.27 4.76 12.04
C ALA A 359 -5.58 4.25 10.62
N ALA A 360 -6.08 3.01 10.50
CA ALA A 360 -6.41 2.37 9.25
C ALA A 360 -7.76 2.84 8.67
N PRO A 361 -7.97 2.74 7.35
CA PRO A 361 -9.27 3.04 6.74
C PRO A 361 -10.36 2.06 7.20
N ASP A 362 -11.61 2.33 6.83
CA ASP A 362 -12.79 1.52 7.17
C ASP A 362 -12.72 0.11 6.60
N ALA A 363 -12.21 0.00 5.39
CA ALA A 363 -11.94 -1.24 4.70
C ALA A 363 -10.95 -0.98 3.56
N TYR A 364 -10.32 -2.02 3.02
CA TYR A 364 -9.52 -1.92 1.81
C TYR A 364 -9.36 -3.26 1.09
N TYR A 365 -9.09 -3.23 -0.20
CA TYR A 365 -8.76 -4.40 -1.01
C TYR A 365 -7.28 -4.77 -0.94
N TYR A 366 -7.01 -6.07 -0.83
CA TYR A 366 -5.67 -6.63 -0.88
C TYR A 366 -5.60 -7.67 -1.99
N ARG A 367 -4.93 -7.32 -3.09
CA ARG A 367 -4.87 -8.14 -4.31
C ARG A 367 -4.18 -9.49 -4.08
N PRO A 368 -4.54 -10.56 -4.81
CA PRO A 368 -3.82 -11.82 -4.78
C PRO A 368 -2.49 -11.68 -5.55
N PRO A 369 -1.47 -12.51 -5.24
CA PRO A 369 -0.25 -12.62 -6.02
C PRO A 369 -0.53 -13.35 -7.34
N GLU A 370 0.37 -13.22 -8.31
CA GLU A 370 0.20 -13.84 -9.63
C GLU A 370 0.34 -15.37 -9.61
N ASP A 371 1.14 -15.90 -8.68
CA ASP A 371 1.36 -17.34 -8.48
C ASP A 371 0.16 -18.06 -7.84
N GLY A 372 -0.83 -17.31 -7.34
CA GLY A 372 -2.03 -17.83 -6.71
C GLY A 372 -1.83 -18.43 -5.31
N SER A 373 -0.68 -18.17 -4.66
CA SER A 373 -0.32 -18.73 -3.34
C SER A 373 -1.27 -18.31 -2.22
N ARG A 374 -1.94 -17.16 -2.36
CA ARG A 374 -2.99 -16.69 -1.43
C ARG A 374 -4.18 -16.07 -2.17
N PRO A 375 -5.39 -16.09 -1.60
CA PRO A 375 -6.51 -15.34 -2.16
C PRO A 375 -6.30 -13.83 -2.02
N ALA A 376 -7.18 -13.07 -2.67
CA ALA A 376 -7.34 -11.66 -2.32
C ALA A 376 -8.05 -11.53 -0.97
N TYR A 377 -7.90 -10.39 -0.31
CA TYR A 377 -8.64 -10.09 0.92
C TYR A 377 -9.40 -8.78 0.79
N PHE A 378 -10.64 -8.80 1.26
CA PHE A 378 -11.37 -7.61 1.66
C PHE A 378 -11.09 -7.41 3.15
N TYR A 379 -10.17 -6.49 3.46
CA TYR A 379 -9.86 -6.11 4.84
C TYR A 379 -10.95 -5.22 5.39
N VAL A 380 -11.46 -5.55 6.57
CA VAL A 380 -12.51 -4.78 7.26
C VAL A 380 -11.99 -4.30 8.60
N ASN A 381 -12.15 -3.01 8.86
CA ASN A 381 -11.78 -2.41 10.13
C ASN A 381 -12.87 -2.63 11.17
N THR A 382 -12.68 -3.64 12.01
CA THR A 382 -13.60 -3.97 13.09
C THR A 382 -13.34 -3.16 14.37
N PHE A 383 -12.40 -2.21 14.36
CA PHE A 383 -12.24 -1.25 15.44
C PHE A 383 -13.44 -0.31 15.52
N ARG A 384 -14.04 -0.24 16.70
CA ARG A 384 -15.24 0.58 17.02
C ARG A 384 -16.39 0.33 16.03
N PRO A 385 -16.94 -0.90 15.95
CA PRO A 385 -18.00 -1.25 15.00
C PRO A 385 -19.25 -0.38 15.19
N GLU A 386 -19.49 0.14 16.40
CA GLU A 386 -20.56 1.08 16.74
C GLU A 386 -20.42 2.48 16.11
N GLN A 387 -19.30 2.75 15.46
CA GLN A 387 -19.07 3.94 14.64
C GLN A 387 -19.20 3.67 13.14
N ARG A 388 -19.46 2.41 12.74
CA ARG A 388 -19.57 1.98 11.33
C ARG A 388 -21.04 1.89 10.90
N PRO A 389 -21.55 2.83 10.09
CA PRO A 389 -22.95 2.84 9.70
C PRO A 389 -23.26 1.82 8.60
N LYS A 390 -24.37 1.10 8.77
CA LYS A 390 -24.93 0.11 7.83
C LYS A 390 -25.22 0.70 6.45
N TYR A 391 -25.66 1.95 6.37
CA TYR A 391 -26.00 2.61 5.11
C TYR A 391 -24.79 2.90 4.19
N THR A 392 -23.56 2.76 4.68
CA THR A 392 -22.34 2.89 3.85
C THR A 392 -21.77 1.55 3.39
N MET A 393 -22.29 0.43 3.94
CA MET A 393 -21.69 -0.87 3.72
C MET A 393 -21.81 -1.34 2.27
N GLU A 394 -22.92 -1.07 1.58
CA GLU A 394 -23.08 -1.48 0.18
C GLU A 394 -22.07 -0.80 -0.74
N VAL A 395 -21.98 0.54 -0.67
CA VAL A 395 -21.04 1.29 -1.52
C VAL A 395 -19.58 0.89 -1.23
N LEU A 396 -19.23 0.69 0.05
CA LEU A 396 -17.88 0.28 0.42
C LEU A 396 -17.56 -1.16 -0.03
N ALA A 397 -18.49 -2.10 0.15
CA ALA A 397 -18.31 -3.48 -0.31
C ALA A 397 -18.15 -3.56 -1.83
N TYR A 398 -18.96 -2.78 -2.56
CA TYR A 398 -18.91 -2.73 -4.01
C TYR A 398 -17.63 -2.06 -4.51
N HIS A 399 -17.13 -1.03 -3.82
CA HIS A 399 -15.87 -0.37 -4.15
C HIS A 399 -14.66 -1.28 -3.91
N GLU A 400 -14.58 -1.92 -2.74
CA GLU A 400 -13.40 -2.67 -2.31
C GLU A 400 -13.36 -4.12 -2.79
N ALA A 401 -14.50 -4.74 -3.08
CA ALA A 401 -14.55 -6.12 -3.53
C ALA A 401 -15.16 -6.19 -4.93
N VAL A 402 -16.41 -6.63 -5.04
CA VAL A 402 -17.08 -6.82 -6.33
C VAL A 402 -18.29 -5.89 -6.44
N PRO A 403 -18.45 -5.16 -7.55
CA PRO A 403 -17.68 -5.20 -8.81
C PRO A 403 -16.49 -4.23 -8.89
N GLY A 404 -15.98 -3.71 -7.77
CA GLY A 404 -14.87 -2.76 -7.73
C GLY A 404 -13.49 -3.43 -7.81
N HIS A 405 -12.61 -3.14 -6.85
CA HIS A 405 -11.18 -3.48 -6.92
C HIS A 405 -10.83 -4.96 -7.20
N HIS A 406 -11.70 -5.91 -6.87
CA HIS A 406 -11.44 -7.31 -7.16
C HIS A 406 -11.66 -7.70 -8.63
N LEU A 407 -12.59 -7.04 -9.31
CA LEU A 407 -12.94 -7.31 -10.71
C LEU A 407 -11.95 -6.66 -11.66
#